data_AF-A0A645DC47-F1
#
_entry.id   AF-A0A645DC47-F1
#
_cell.length_a   1.000
_cell.length_b   1.000
_cell.length_c   1.000
_cell.angle_alpha   90.00
_cell.angle_beta   90.00
_cell.angle_gamma   90.00
#
_symmetry.space_group_name_H-M   'P 1'
#
loop_
_entity.id
_entity.type
_entity.pdbx_description
1 polymer ?
#
loop_
_entity_poly.entity_id
_entity_poly.type
_entity_poly.pdbx_seq_one_letter_code
_entity_poly.pdbx_strand_id
1 'polypeptide(L)'
;MEVVECPLPVVITVNGSARACRPRNAKLLLKYKHAKTVTERQVENIDYIDIYSSRPYLNLTEWSVADVEADKEQCGLSGSPTKVKKIENVIFQAKESRRLTDDDVDIEDLMKELIDSHTIG
;
A
#
# COMPACT_ATOMS: atom_id res chain seq x y z
N MET A 1 -15.75 -1.69 -19.93
CA MET A 1 -14.60 -2.59 -19.70
C MET A 1 -13.59 -2.30 -20.79
N GLU A 2 -12.44 -1.76 -20.44
CA GLU A 2 -11.34 -1.55 -21.38
C GLU A 2 -10.48 -2.81 -21.41
N VAL A 3 -10.05 -3.23 -22.59
CA VAL A 3 -9.17 -4.39 -22.79
C VAL A 3 -7.98 -3.90 -23.61
N VAL A 4 -6.78 -4.05 -23.05
CA VAL A 4 -5.52 -3.57 -23.64
C VAL A 4 -4.56 -4.74 -23.80
N GLU A 5 -3.79 -4.73 -24.89
CA GLU A 5 -2.74 -5.71 -25.17
C GLU A 5 -1.40 -4.99 -25.34
N CYS A 6 -0.30 -5.60 -24.86
CA CYS A 6 1.04 -5.06 -25.00
C CYS A 6 2.10 -6.16 -25.03
N PRO A 7 3.24 -5.96 -25.72
CA PRO A 7 4.36 -6.90 -25.68
C PRO A 7 5.09 -6.85 -24.32
N LEU A 8 5.77 -7.95 -23.96
CA LEU A 8 6.63 -8.00 -22.79
C LEU A 8 8.04 -7.47 -23.11
N PRO A 9 8.75 -6.83 -22.16
CA PRO A 9 8.39 -6.61 -20.75
C PRO A 9 7.42 -5.42 -20.53
N VAL A 10 6.51 -5.56 -19.57
CA VAL A 10 5.54 -4.50 -19.20
C VAL A 10 5.43 -4.36 -17.68
N VAL A 11 5.10 -3.15 -17.23
CA VAL A 11 4.73 -2.84 -15.84
C VAL A 11 3.22 -2.65 -15.75
N ILE A 12 2.57 -3.38 -14.85
CA ILE A 12 1.12 -3.30 -14.62
C ILE A 12 0.89 -2.98 -13.14
N THR A 13 0.12 -1.93 -12.87
CA THR A 13 -0.40 -1.63 -11.54
C THR A 13 -1.75 -2.31 -11.34
N VAL A 14 -1.91 -3.04 -10.23
CA VAL A 14 -3.15 -3.75 -9.91
C VAL A 14 -3.93 -2.94 -8.87
N ASN A 15 -5.22 -2.73 -9.11
CA ASN A 15 -6.09 -1.97 -8.21
C ASN A 15 -6.79 -2.88 -7.18
N GLY A 16 -7.52 -2.26 -6.23
CA GLY A 16 -8.23 -2.97 -5.16
C GLY A 16 -9.45 -3.80 -5.62
N SER A 17 -9.85 -3.72 -6.89
CA SER A 17 -10.92 -4.57 -7.45
C SER A 17 -10.44 -5.99 -7.78
N ALA A 18 -9.13 -6.25 -7.67
CA ALA A 18 -8.57 -7.58 -7.84
C ALA A 18 -9.09 -8.56 -6.78
N ARG A 19 -9.07 -9.85 -7.12
CA ARG A 19 -9.46 -10.93 -6.20
C ARG A 19 -8.61 -10.86 -4.93
N ALA A 20 -9.24 -11.15 -3.79
CA ALA A 20 -8.54 -11.30 -2.52
C ALA A 20 -7.34 -12.26 -2.64
N CYS A 21 -6.25 -11.93 -1.93
CA CYS A 21 -5.08 -12.79 -1.85
C CYS A 21 -5.47 -14.18 -1.34
N ARG A 22 -4.88 -15.23 -1.93
CA ARG A 22 -5.11 -16.61 -1.48
C ARG A 22 -4.76 -16.76 0.00
N PRO A 23 -5.50 -17.59 0.77
CA PRO A 23 -5.13 -17.91 2.15
C PRO A 23 -3.71 -18.47 2.26
N ARG A 24 -3.02 -18.15 3.36
CA ARG A 24 -1.66 -18.63 3.62
C ARG A 24 -1.69 -20.14 3.91
N ASN A 25 -0.82 -20.90 3.25
CA ASN A 25 -0.67 -22.33 3.54
C ASN A 25 0.04 -22.52 4.89
N ALA A 26 -0.57 -23.28 5.81
CA ALA A 26 -0.05 -23.47 7.17
C ALA A 26 1.36 -24.12 7.20
N LYS A 27 1.63 -25.09 6.32
CA LYS A 27 2.94 -25.75 6.24
C LYS A 27 4.02 -24.76 5.78
N LEU A 28 3.71 -23.91 4.80
CA LEU A 28 4.65 -22.89 4.33
C LEU A 28 4.85 -21.80 5.37
N LEU A 29 3.78 -21.37 6.05
CA LEU A 29 3.87 -20.40 7.13
C LEU A 29 4.83 -20.89 8.23
N LEU A 30 4.68 -22.15 8.66
CA LEU A 30 5.58 -22.75 9.67
C LEU A 30 7.00 -22.95 9.13
N LYS A 31 7.15 -23.36 7.86
CA LYS A 31 8.46 -23.53 7.21
C LYS A 31 9.28 -22.25 7.21
N TYR A 32 8.66 -21.10 6.95
CA TYR A 32 9.33 -19.79 6.84
C TYR A 32 9.16 -18.90 8.08
N LYS A 33 8.60 -19.42 9.18
CA LYS A 33 8.32 -18.66 10.41
C LYS A 33 9.54 -17.95 11.00
N HIS A 34 10.72 -18.54 10.81
CA HIS A 34 11.98 -18.04 11.34
C HIS A 34 12.90 -17.47 10.25
N ALA A 35 12.35 -17.13 9.07
CA ALA A 35 13.15 -16.50 8.03
C ALA A 35 13.53 -15.06 8.46
N LYS A 36 14.82 -14.71 8.36
CA LYS A 36 15.38 -13.42 8.81
C LYS A 36 16.57 -12.99 7.95
N THR A 37 16.88 -11.70 7.93
CA THR A 37 18.11 -11.17 7.31
C THR A 37 19.34 -11.38 8.22
N VAL A 38 20.55 -11.12 7.70
CA VAL A 38 21.79 -11.13 8.52
C VAL A 38 21.72 -10.08 9.62
N THR A 39 21.30 -8.86 9.27
CA THR A 39 21.26 -7.71 10.18
C THR A 39 20.28 -7.92 11.32
N GLU A 40 19.06 -8.42 11.05
CA GLU A 40 18.08 -8.75 12.09
C GLU A 40 18.61 -9.75 13.11
N ARG A 41 19.38 -10.76 12.65
CA ARG A 41 19.95 -11.79 13.53
C ARG A 41 21.04 -11.24 14.44
N GLN A 42 21.87 -10.36 13.91
CA GLN A 42 22.94 -9.70 14.69
C GLN A 42 22.34 -8.80 15.78
N VAL A 43 21.31 -8.02 15.45
CA VAL A 43 20.63 -7.13 16.40
C VAL A 43 20.00 -7.92 17.56
N GLU A 44 19.39 -9.06 17.26
CA GLU A 44 18.73 -9.89 18.26
C GLU A 44 19.67 -10.83 19.01
N ASN A 45 20.98 -10.82 18.72
CA ASN A 45 21.98 -11.76 19.27
C ASN A 45 21.50 -13.23 19.19
N ILE A 46 20.92 -13.62 18.04
CA ILE A 46 20.42 -14.97 17.86
C ILE A 46 21.58 -15.95 17.63
N ASP A 47 21.80 -16.84 18.60
CA ASP A 47 22.86 -17.86 18.58
C ASP A 47 22.50 -19.15 17.80
N TYR A 48 21.32 -19.20 17.16
CA TYR A 48 20.86 -20.37 16.38
C TYR A 48 21.52 -20.48 14.99
N ILE A 49 22.85 -20.30 14.91
CA ILE A 49 23.65 -20.42 13.67
C ILE A 49 23.36 -21.75 12.96
N ASP A 50 23.13 -22.82 13.71
CA ASP A 50 22.90 -24.17 13.21
C ASP A 50 21.60 -24.30 12.38
N ILE A 51 20.53 -23.59 12.75
CA ILE A 51 19.26 -23.64 12.00
C ILE A 51 19.40 -22.97 10.63
N TYR A 52 20.10 -21.85 10.55
CA TYR A 52 20.28 -21.13 9.28
C TYR A 52 21.29 -21.80 8.35
N SER A 53 22.25 -22.54 8.92
CA SER A 53 23.21 -23.37 8.18
C SER A 53 22.53 -24.61 7.61
N SER A 54 21.71 -25.31 8.41
CA SER A 54 20.96 -26.50 7.97
C SER A 54 19.76 -26.17 7.07
N ARG A 55 19.23 -24.94 7.13
CA ARG A 55 18.06 -24.49 6.36
C ARG A 55 18.34 -23.18 5.63
N PRO A 56 19.09 -23.22 4.51
CA PRO A 56 19.48 -22.00 3.78
C PRO A 56 18.32 -21.11 3.34
N TYR A 57 17.14 -21.70 3.08
CA TYR A 57 15.92 -20.97 2.69
C TYR A 57 15.33 -20.06 3.77
N LEU A 58 15.85 -20.08 5.00
CA LEU A 58 15.49 -19.14 6.06
C LEU A 58 16.32 -17.84 6.00
N ASN A 59 17.38 -17.79 5.20
CA ASN A 59 18.17 -16.57 5.03
C ASN A 59 17.47 -15.66 4.02
N LEU A 60 16.91 -14.56 4.50
CA LEU A 60 16.40 -13.50 3.63
C LEU A 60 17.58 -12.67 3.13
N THR A 61 17.70 -12.56 1.81
CA THR A 61 18.72 -11.71 1.19
C THR A 61 18.38 -10.24 1.45
N GLU A 62 19.36 -9.52 1.96
CA GLU A 62 19.30 -8.08 2.18
C GLU A 62 20.20 -7.41 1.14
N TRP A 63 19.70 -6.35 0.51
CA TRP A 63 20.44 -5.58 -0.49
C TRP A 63 20.61 -4.16 0.04
N SER A 64 21.85 -3.69 0.06
CA SER A 64 22.21 -2.30 0.26
C SER A 64 22.20 -1.53 -1.06
N VAL A 65 22.32 -0.21 -0.97
CA VAL A 65 22.48 0.67 -2.14
C VAL A 65 23.70 0.28 -2.98
N ALA A 66 24.77 -0.20 -2.34
CA ALA A 66 25.97 -0.64 -3.04
C ALA A 66 25.75 -1.95 -3.81
N ASP A 67 24.93 -2.87 -3.27
CA ASP A 67 24.67 -4.17 -3.89
C ASP A 67 23.88 -4.03 -5.20
N VAL A 68 23.02 -3.00 -5.30
CA VAL A 68 22.23 -2.70 -6.52
C VAL A 68 22.84 -1.62 -7.40
N GLU A 69 24.05 -1.15 -7.09
CA GLU A 69 24.73 -0.06 -7.82
C GLU A 69 23.87 1.21 -7.98
N ALA A 70 22.99 1.50 -7.02
CA ALA A 70 22.09 2.63 -7.11
C ALA A 70 22.77 3.96 -6.77
N ASP A 71 22.34 5.03 -7.44
CA ASP A 71 22.80 6.39 -7.14
C ASP A 71 22.24 6.86 -5.78
N LYS A 72 23.15 7.11 -4.83
CA LYS A 72 22.82 7.59 -3.48
C LYS A 72 22.09 8.93 -3.50
N GLU A 73 22.41 9.81 -4.45
CA GLU A 73 21.79 11.13 -4.55
C GLU A 73 20.32 11.03 -4.97
N GLN A 74 19.95 9.97 -5.70
CA GLN A 74 18.58 9.69 -6.14
C GLN A 74 17.77 8.84 -5.16
N CYS A 75 18.37 8.40 -4.05
CA CYS A 75 17.69 7.57 -3.06
C CYS A 75 17.06 8.41 -1.92
N GLY A 76 15.95 7.91 -1.38
CA GLY A 76 15.36 8.44 -0.14
C GLY A 76 14.95 9.91 -0.20
N LEU A 77 15.17 10.64 0.90
CA LEU A 77 14.80 12.06 1.02
C LEU A 77 15.66 12.95 0.11
N SER A 78 16.94 12.63 -0.07
CA SER A 78 17.85 13.40 -0.93
C SER A 78 17.44 13.38 -2.39
N GLY A 79 16.94 12.23 -2.86
CA GLY A 79 16.50 12.06 -4.25
C GLY A 79 15.06 12.44 -4.54
N SER A 80 14.26 12.76 -3.52
CA SER A 80 12.85 13.05 -3.72
C SER A 80 12.64 14.48 -4.24
N PRO A 81 12.00 14.67 -5.41
CA PRO A 81 11.67 16.01 -5.92
C PRO A 81 10.57 16.70 -5.09
N THR A 82 9.84 15.93 -4.27
CA THR A 82 8.75 16.46 -3.42
C THR A 82 9.08 16.29 -1.94
N LYS A 83 8.60 17.21 -1.10
CA LYS A 83 8.77 17.15 0.35
C LYS A 83 7.46 17.47 1.06
N VAL A 84 6.99 16.56 1.91
CA VAL A 84 5.77 16.76 2.70
C VAL A 84 6.01 17.93 3.67
N LYS A 85 5.28 19.03 3.48
CA LYS A 85 5.42 20.25 4.28
C LYS A 85 4.57 20.23 5.55
N LYS A 86 3.33 19.74 5.43
CA LYS A 86 2.36 19.69 6.52
C LYS A 86 1.46 18.48 6.30
N ILE A 87 1.12 17.80 7.38
CA ILE A 87 0.11 16.74 7.41
C ILE A 87 -1.09 17.31 8.16
N GLU A 88 -2.25 17.29 7.53
CA GLU A 88 -3.51 17.74 8.12
C GLU A 88 -4.44 16.53 8.26
N ASN A 89 -4.96 16.31 9.47
CA ASN A 89 -5.97 15.30 9.69
C ASN A 89 -7.35 15.93 9.47
N VAL A 90 -7.98 15.60 8.35
CA VAL A 90 -9.35 16.05 8.06
C VAL A 90 -10.31 15.17 8.87
N ILE A 91 -10.82 15.72 9.98
CA ILE A 91 -11.90 15.09 10.75
C ILE A 91 -13.21 15.52 10.09
N PHE A 92 -13.93 14.57 9.49
CA PHE A 92 -15.28 14.83 9.01
C PHE A 92 -16.16 15.19 10.21
N GLN A 93 -16.53 16.46 10.33
CA GLN A 93 -17.61 16.86 11.22
C GLN A 93 -18.90 16.23 10.69
N ALA A 94 -19.77 15.76 11.58
CA ALA A 94 -21.06 15.21 11.17
C ALA A 94 -21.81 16.28 10.37
N LYS A 95 -21.96 16.07 9.06
CA LYS A 95 -22.89 16.83 8.24
C LYS A 95 -24.29 16.58 8.79
N GLU A 96 -25.09 17.63 8.89
CA GLU A 96 -26.50 17.50 9.23
C GLU A 96 -27.17 16.54 8.25
N SER A 97 -27.79 15.47 8.75
CA SER A 97 -28.60 14.59 7.91
C SER A 97 -29.99 15.19 7.78
N ARG A 98 -30.31 15.79 6.63
CA ARG A 98 -31.67 16.27 6.33
C ARG A 98 -32.51 15.11 5.80
N ARG A 99 -33.74 14.98 6.30
CA ARG A 99 -34.74 14.04 5.76
C ARG A 99 -35.73 14.85 4.94
N LEU A 100 -35.81 14.54 3.65
CA LEU A 100 -36.66 15.23 2.69
C LEU A 100 -37.92 14.40 2.43
N THR A 101 -38.99 15.07 2.03
CA THR A 101 -40.24 14.46 1.58
C THR A 101 -40.32 14.39 0.05
N ASP A 102 -41.41 13.86 -0.48
CA ASP A 102 -41.72 13.85 -1.92
C ASP A 102 -42.39 15.15 -2.39
N ASP A 103 -42.44 16.18 -1.54
CA ASP A 103 -42.92 17.51 -1.90
C ASP A 103 -41.98 18.20 -2.92
N ASP A 104 -42.57 18.88 -3.91
CA ASP A 104 -41.83 19.52 -5.00
C ASP A 104 -40.79 20.53 -4.49
N VAL A 105 -41.06 21.22 -3.37
CA VAL A 105 -40.14 22.21 -2.79
C VAL A 105 -38.90 21.54 -2.21
N ASP A 106 -39.09 20.42 -1.49
CA ASP A 106 -37.98 19.65 -0.91
C ASP A 106 -37.07 19.07 -2.01
N ILE A 107 -37.65 18.65 -3.14
CA ILE A 107 -36.90 18.15 -4.30
C ILE A 107 -36.17 19.29 -5.01
N GLU A 108 -36.78 20.47 -5.17
CA GLU A 108 -36.13 21.62 -5.80
C GLU A 108 -34.92 22.11 -4.98
N ASP A 109 -35.08 22.18 -3.65
CA ASP A 109 -34.01 22.56 -2.73
C ASP A 109 -32.84 21.55 -2.77
N LEU A 110 -33.13 20.25 -2.81
CA LEU A 110 -32.11 19.22 -2.99
C LEU A 110 -31.34 19.39 -4.30
N MET A 111 -32.04 19.65 -5.41
CA MET A 111 -31.41 19.82 -6.70
C MET A 111 -30.48 21.03 -6.73
N LYS A 112 -30.90 22.16 -6.13
CA LYS A 112 -30.04 23.35 -5.98
C LYS A 112 -28.79 23.02 -5.17
N GLU A 113 -28.94 22.35 -4.03
CA GLU A 113 -27.80 21.96 -3.19
C GLU A 113 -26.81 21.04 -3.90
N LEU A 114 -27.30 20.07 -4.69
CA LEU A 114 -26.44 19.13 -5.42
C LEU A 114 -25.65 19.81 -6.56
N ILE A 115 -26.25 20.82 -7.21
CA ILE A 115 -25.57 21.65 -8.21
C ILE A 115 -24.53 22.54 -7.54
N ASP A 116 -24.90 23.25 -6.49
CA ASP A 116 -23.99 24.17 -5.78
C ASP A 116 -22.81 23.43 -5.15
N SER A 117 -23.05 22.22 -4.63
CA SER A 117 -22.00 21.35 -4.07
C SER A 117 -21.15 20.65 -5.12
N HIS A 118 -21.41 20.86 -6.42
CA HIS A 118 -20.74 20.20 -7.55
C HIS A 118 -20.80 18.67 -7.44
N THR A 119 -21.85 18.16 -6.80
CA THR A 119 -22.14 16.72 -6.73
C THR A 119 -22.83 16.27 -8.02
N ILE A 120 -23.66 17.14 -8.61
CA ILE A 120 -24.30 16.95 -9.92
C ILE A 120 -24.10 18.21 -10.75
N GLY A 121 -23.36 18.11 -11.85
CA GLY A 121 -22.97 19.24 -12.71
C GLY A 121 -21.53 19.11 -13.15
#